data_AF-A0A7I7Q6F0-F1
#
_entry.id   AF-A0A7I7Q6F0-F1
#
_cell.length_a   1.000
_cell.length_b   1.000
_cell.length_c   1.000
_cell.angle_alpha   90.00
_cell.angle_beta   90.00
_cell.angle_gamma   90.00
#
_symmetry.space_group_name_H-M   'P 1'
#
loop_
_entity.id
_entity.type
_entity.pdbx_description
1 polymer ?
#
loop_
_entity_poly.entity_id
_entity_poly.type
_entity_poly.pdbx_seq_one_letter_code
_entity_poly.pdbx_strand_id
1 'polypeptide(L)'
;MTLANAQCRLAARPVGLPKQSDWQITDAPAGTPADGEFLVRVEYVSVDPAMRTWMNAGRSYVPPVEIGEVMRAAGIGRVIESRHPDFAVGDETYGTFGVQRYALSDGAGVTRVDTTLAPAPVHLGALGISGLTAYFGLLTAARPDRRRVGGCRFGRQRRRTDRTDQRVPYDRHRRRPRQVPLAGGRARLRRCHRLQGRRSAQAAQGARAQWD
;
A
#
# COMPACT_ATOMS: atom_id res chain seq x y z
N MET A 1 4.20 -17.87 -31.68
CA MET A 1 2.94 -17.12 -31.55
C MET A 1 3.15 -16.05 -30.49
N THR A 2 2.94 -14.78 -30.82
CA THR A 2 3.14 -13.68 -29.87
C THR A 2 1.96 -13.64 -28.90
N LEU A 3 2.23 -13.60 -27.59
CA LEU A 3 1.19 -13.58 -26.56
C LEU A 3 0.36 -12.29 -26.65
N ALA A 4 -0.96 -12.36 -26.43
CA ALA A 4 -1.83 -11.18 -26.44
C ALA A 4 -1.80 -10.46 -25.07
N ASN A 5 -1.31 -9.22 -25.07
CA ASN A 5 -1.18 -8.34 -23.92
C ASN A 5 -2.33 -7.33 -23.85
N ALA A 6 -3.31 -7.60 -23.00
CA ALA A 6 -4.34 -6.63 -22.66
C ALA A 6 -3.77 -5.58 -21.70
N GLN A 7 -3.95 -4.30 -22.04
CA GLN A 7 -3.38 -3.15 -21.34
C GLN A 7 -4.49 -2.15 -21.00
N CYS A 8 -4.49 -1.63 -19.77
CA CYS A 8 -5.32 -0.50 -19.40
C CYS A 8 -4.51 0.79 -19.54
N ARG A 9 -4.89 1.62 -20.50
CA ARG A 9 -4.23 2.88 -20.84
C ARG A 9 -5.03 4.07 -20.35
N LEU A 10 -4.32 5.15 -20.03
CA LEU A 10 -4.95 6.42 -19.65
C LEU A 10 -5.46 7.13 -20.91
N ALA A 11 -6.78 7.25 -21.08
CA ALA A 11 -7.39 7.88 -22.26
C ALA A 11 -7.64 9.38 -22.09
N ALA A 12 -7.93 9.82 -20.85
CA ALA A 12 -8.16 11.23 -20.55
C ALA A 12 -7.72 11.57 -19.12
N ARG A 13 -7.50 12.86 -18.85
CA ARG A 13 -7.18 13.36 -17.51
C ARG A 13 -8.49 13.47 -16.69
N PRO A 14 -8.62 12.76 -15.56
CA PRO A 14 -9.86 12.77 -14.79
C PRO A 14 -10.08 14.13 -14.10
N VAL A 15 -11.25 14.72 -14.35
CA VAL A 15 -11.77 15.87 -13.58
C VAL A 15 -12.68 15.35 -12.47
N GLY A 16 -12.28 15.56 -11.22
CA GLY A 16 -12.96 14.95 -10.07
C GLY A 16 -12.60 13.47 -9.90
N LEU A 17 -13.61 12.62 -9.76
CA LEU A 17 -13.43 11.16 -9.68
C LEU A 17 -13.14 10.55 -11.05
N PRO A 18 -12.27 9.54 -11.16
CA PRO A 18 -12.07 8.81 -12.40
C PRO A 18 -13.37 8.18 -12.89
N LYS A 19 -13.64 8.31 -14.19
CA LYS A 19 -14.80 7.72 -14.88
C LYS A 19 -14.32 6.75 -15.97
N GLN A 20 -15.24 5.95 -16.48
CA GLN A 20 -14.92 4.93 -17.49
C GLN A 20 -14.23 5.51 -18.73
N SER A 21 -14.64 6.70 -19.18
CA SER A 21 -14.05 7.35 -20.37
C SER A 21 -12.64 7.89 -20.16
N ASP A 22 -12.11 7.86 -18.93
CA ASP A 22 -10.70 8.19 -18.67
C ASP A 22 -9.77 7.00 -18.98
N TRP A 23 -10.32 5.84 -19.33
CA TRP A 23 -9.59 4.60 -19.58
C TRP A 23 -9.84 4.05 -20.98
N GLN A 24 -8.82 3.42 -21.54
CA GLN A 24 -8.91 2.65 -22.77
C GLN A 24 -8.26 1.29 -22.56
N ILE A 25 -8.99 0.21 -22.83
CA ILE A 25 -8.43 -1.14 -22.81
C ILE A 25 -8.01 -1.50 -24.23
N THR A 26 -6.74 -1.83 -24.42
CA THR A 26 -6.16 -2.17 -25.72
C THR A 26 -5.49 -3.53 -25.65
N ASP A 27 -5.58 -4.31 -26.73
CA ASP A 27 -4.75 -5.50 -26.92
C ASP A 27 -3.55 -5.16 -27.81
N ALA A 28 -2.37 -5.59 -27.38
CA ALA A 28 -1.12 -5.48 -28.13
C ALA A 28 -0.34 -6.80 -28.05
N PRO A 29 0.55 -7.12 -28.99
CA PRO A 29 1.48 -8.23 -28.81
C PRO A 29 2.37 -7.98 -27.58
N ALA A 30 2.62 -9.02 -26.78
CA ALA A 30 3.67 -9.00 -25.77
C ALA A 30 5.03 -8.83 -26.45
N GLY A 31 5.90 -8.01 -25.86
CA GLY A 31 7.26 -7.83 -26.35
C GLY A 31 8.10 -9.09 -26.15
N THR A 32 9.21 -9.17 -26.89
CA THR A 32 10.24 -10.19 -26.70
C THR A 32 11.42 -9.52 -26.00
N PRO A 33 11.94 -10.08 -24.90
CA PRO A 33 13.04 -9.47 -24.16
C PRO A 33 14.29 -9.38 -25.02
N ALA A 34 14.94 -8.21 -24.99
CA ALA A 34 16.30 -8.03 -25.50
C ALA A 34 17.34 -8.50 -24.46
N ASP A 35 18.62 -8.45 -24.80
CA ASP A 35 19.70 -8.79 -23.87
C ASP A 35 19.67 -7.86 -22.66
N GLY A 36 19.71 -8.43 -21.46
CA GLY A 36 19.54 -7.67 -20.22
C GLY A 36 18.08 -7.36 -19.87
N GLU A 37 17.09 -7.94 -20.58
CA GLU A 37 15.68 -7.80 -20.25
C GLU A 37 15.02 -9.16 -19.94
N PHE A 38 13.84 -9.09 -19.34
CA PHE A 38 12.96 -10.24 -19.16
C PHE A 38 11.49 -9.84 -19.33
N LEU A 39 10.68 -10.83 -19.70
CA LEU A 39 9.23 -10.70 -19.85
C LEU A 39 8.55 -11.27 -18.60
N VAL A 40 7.70 -10.44 -18.00
CA VAL A 40 6.92 -10.77 -16.81
C VAL A 40 5.46 -10.95 -17.19
N ARG A 41 4.84 -12.05 -16.76
CA ARG A 41 3.38 -12.17 -16.68
C ARG A 41 2.90 -11.59 -15.37
N VAL A 42 2.17 -10.49 -15.43
CA VAL A 42 1.63 -9.81 -14.25
C VAL A 42 0.43 -10.59 -13.72
N GLU A 43 0.50 -11.00 -12.45
CA GLU A 43 -0.53 -11.81 -11.78
C GLU A 43 -1.35 -10.97 -10.81
N TYR A 44 -0.73 -9.97 -10.19
CA TYR A 44 -1.38 -9.06 -9.26
C TYR A 44 -0.95 -7.62 -9.52
N VAL A 45 -1.89 -6.69 -9.32
CA VAL A 45 -1.65 -5.25 -9.45
C VAL A 45 -2.13 -4.56 -8.18
N SER A 46 -1.33 -3.62 -7.68
CA SER A 46 -1.70 -2.74 -6.57
C SER A 46 -2.55 -1.58 -7.07
N VAL A 47 -3.69 -1.34 -6.42
CA VAL A 47 -4.56 -0.20 -6.70
C VAL A 47 -4.39 0.82 -5.58
N ASP A 48 -3.55 1.82 -5.83
CA ASP A 48 -3.10 2.76 -4.81
C ASP A 48 -3.75 4.14 -4.99
N PRO A 49 -4.09 4.87 -3.90
CA PRO A 49 -4.58 6.24 -3.99
C PRO A 49 -3.61 7.18 -4.72
N ALA A 50 -2.31 6.90 -4.67
CA ALA A 50 -1.27 7.67 -5.36
C ALA A 50 -1.46 7.68 -6.88
N MET A 51 -2.08 6.64 -7.46
CA MET A 51 -2.43 6.57 -8.88
C MET A 51 -3.28 7.77 -9.32
N ARG A 52 -4.15 8.28 -8.44
CA ARG A 52 -4.95 9.48 -8.73
C ARG A 52 -4.07 10.71 -9.02
N THR A 53 -2.94 10.83 -8.33
CA THR A 53 -2.01 11.93 -8.51
C THR A 53 -1.17 11.74 -9.77
N TRP A 54 -0.77 10.51 -10.09
CA TRP A 54 -0.01 10.21 -11.32
C TRP A 54 -0.81 10.49 -12.61
N MET A 55 -2.14 10.49 -12.52
CA MET A 55 -3.01 10.87 -13.65
C MET A 55 -3.10 12.38 -13.89
N ASN A 56 -2.61 13.25 -13.00
CA ASN A 56 -2.68 14.71 -13.19
C ASN A 56 -1.43 15.24 -13.88
N ALA A 57 -1.58 16.19 -14.82
CA ALA A 57 -0.46 16.83 -15.52
C ALA A 57 0.39 17.80 -14.67
N GLY A 58 0.25 17.77 -13.33
CA GLY A 58 0.92 18.69 -12.41
C GLY A 58 2.28 18.18 -11.93
N ARG A 59 3.09 19.06 -11.34
CA ARG A 59 4.36 18.66 -10.71
C ARG A 59 4.09 17.69 -9.56
N SER A 60 4.78 16.56 -9.61
CA SER A 60 4.79 15.52 -8.59
C SER A 60 6.23 14.98 -8.46
N TYR A 61 6.48 14.20 -7.41
CA TYR A 61 7.78 13.54 -7.17
C TYR A 61 8.05 12.40 -8.18
N VAL A 62 7.02 11.94 -8.89
CA VAL A 62 7.11 11.02 -10.03
C VAL A 62 6.45 11.72 -11.23
N PRO A 63 7.00 11.60 -12.45
CA PRO A 63 6.37 12.12 -13.65
C PRO A 63 4.93 11.61 -13.82
N PRO A 64 4.02 12.43 -14.37
CA PRO A 64 2.68 11.97 -14.69
C PRO A 64 2.72 10.80 -15.69
N VAL A 65 1.68 9.98 -15.68
CA VAL A 65 1.43 8.98 -16.74
C VAL A 65 0.88 9.72 -17.93
N GLU A 66 1.43 9.58 -19.13
CA GLU A 66 0.91 10.32 -20.31
C GLU A 66 -0.36 9.71 -20.90
N ILE A 67 -1.10 10.52 -21.65
CA ILE A 67 -2.29 10.04 -22.38
C ILE A 67 -1.86 9.02 -23.43
N GLY A 68 -2.53 7.88 -23.44
CA GLY A 68 -2.19 6.73 -24.26
C GLY A 68 -1.19 5.77 -23.60
N GLU A 69 -0.53 6.13 -22.50
CA GLU A 69 0.38 5.22 -21.80
C GLU A 69 -0.38 4.18 -20.97
N VAL A 70 0.26 3.02 -20.77
CA VAL A 70 -0.22 2.00 -19.83
C VAL A 70 -0.23 2.61 -18.43
N MET A 71 -1.34 2.44 -17.71
CA MET A 71 -1.49 3.01 -16.38
C MET A 71 -0.41 2.45 -15.45
N ARG A 72 0.39 3.35 -14.85
CA ARG A 72 1.43 2.95 -13.90
C ARG A 72 0.82 2.31 -12.67
N ALA A 73 1.34 1.15 -12.31
CA ALA A 73 0.99 0.44 -11.08
C ALA A 73 2.13 -0.48 -10.66
N ALA A 74 2.32 -0.61 -9.34
CA ALA A 74 3.12 -1.69 -8.79
C ALA A 74 2.38 -3.03 -8.97
N GLY A 75 3.13 -4.09 -9.19
CA GLY A 75 2.56 -5.40 -9.42
C GLY A 75 3.48 -6.52 -8.98
N ILE A 76 2.89 -7.70 -8.86
CA ILE A 76 3.63 -8.95 -8.75
C ILE A 76 3.41 -9.73 -10.02
N GLY A 77 4.48 -10.28 -10.56
CA GLY A 77 4.42 -11.12 -11.73
C GLY A 77 5.50 -12.18 -11.75
N ARG A 78 5.25 -13.18 -12.58
CA ARG A 78 6.16 -14.31 -12.81
C ARG A 78 6.94 -14.09 -14.08
N VAL A 79 8.26 -14.26 -14.02
CA VAL A 79 9.11 -14.23 -15.22
C VAL A 79 8.75 -15.42 -16.11
N ILE A 80 8.41 -15.17 -17.37
CA ILE A 80 8.03 -16.21 -18.34
C ILE A 80 9.05 -16.38 -19.46
N GLU A 81 9.88 -15.37 -19.71
CA GLU A 81 11.01 -15.40 -20.63
C GLU A 81 12.09 -14.47 -20.08
N SER A 82 13.37 -14.83 -20.15
CA SER A 82 14.45 -13.99 -19.64
C SER A 82 15.71 -14.09 -20.48
N ARG A 83 16.35 -12.94 -20.67
CA ARG A 83 17.73 -12.76 -21.14
C ARG A 83 18.53 -11.91 -20.15
N HIS A 84 18.06 -11.83 -18.90
CA HIS A 84 18.69 -11.08 -17.83
C HIS A 84 19.47 -12.04 -16.91
N PRO A 85 20.74 -11.75 -16.55
CA PRO A 85 21.57 -12.65 -15.74
C PRO A 85 21.01 -12.91 -14.33
N ASP A 86 20.40 -11.89 -13.71
CA ASP A 86 19.91 -11.99 -12.32
C ASP A 86 18.44 -12.45 -12.15
N PHE A 87 17.69 -12.65 -13.25
CA PHE A 87 16.29 -13.05 -13.20
C PHE A 87 16.05 -14.27 -14.08
N ALA A 88 15.60 -15.38 -13.48
CA ALA A 88 15.35 -16.63 -14.19
C ALA A 88 13.86 -16.80 -14.50
N VAL A 89 13.55 -17.59 -15.54
CA VAL A 89 12.17 -18.01 -15.82
C VAL A 89 11.60 -18.76 -14.61
N GLY A 90 10.40 -18.39 -14.19
CA GLY A 90 9.73 -18.93 -13.02
C GLY A 90 9.86 -18.06 -11.76
N ASP A 91 10.81 -17.11 -11.73
CA ASP A 91 10.98 -16.19 -10.60
C ASP A 91 9.72 -15.35 -10.39
N GLU A 92 9.37 -15.18 -9.13
CA GLU A 92 8.29 -14.28 -8.70
C GLU A 92 8.89 -12.93 -8.33
N THR A 93 8.34 -11.86 -8.89
CA THR A 93 8.95 -10.54 -8.86
C THR A 93 7.96 -9.46 -8.47
N TYR A 94 8.43 -8.46 -7.74
CA TYR A 94 7.72 -7.23 -7.40
C TYR A 94 8.40 -6.07 -8.13
N GLY A 95 7.60 -5.27 -8.83
CA GLY A 95 8.10 -4.13 -9.59
C GLY A 95 6.98 -3.23 -10.10
N THR A 96 7.32 -2.19 -10.86
CA THR A 96 6.34 -1.31 -11.51
C THR A 96 6.08 -1.80 -12.94
N PHE A 97 5.16 -2.76 -13.08
CA PHE A 97 4.86 -3.38 -14.38
C PHE A 97 3.70 -2.71 -15.14
N GLY A 98 2.94 -1.85 -14.47
CA GLY A 98 1.74 -1.23 -15.04
C GLY A 98 0.52 -2.15 -15.05
N VAL A 99 -0.63 -1.60 -15.41
CA VAL A 99 -1.90 -2.33 -15.51
C VAL A 99 -1.99 -3.03 -16.86
N GLN A 100 -1.33 -4.17 -16.99
CA GLN A 100 -1.29 -5.00 -18.20
C GLN A 100 -1.03 -6.47 -17.89
N ARG A 101 -1.23 -7.37 -18.86
CA ARG A 101 -0.97 -8.82 -18.67
C ARG A 101 0.51 -9.17 -18.72
N TYR A 102 1.27 -8.51 -19.58
CA TYR A 102 2.69 -8.77 -19.78
C TYR A 102 3.48 -7.47 -19.81
N ALA A 103 4.66 -7.46 -19.22
CA ALA A 103 5.56 -6.31 -19.18
C ALA A 103 7.01 -6.74 -19.42
N LEU A 104 7.73 -5.97 -20.24
CA LEU A 104 9.18 -6.07 -20.34
C LEU A 104 9.81 -5.26 -19.19
N SER A 105 10.91 -5.77 -18.65
CA SER A 105 11.71 -5.08 -17.65
C SER A 105 13.19 -5.39 -17.84
N ASP A 106 14.01 -4.38 -17.62
CA ASP A 106 15.48 -4.43 -17.52
C ASP A 106 15.97 -4.78 -16.11
N GLY A 107 15.05 -5.10 -15.18
CA GLY A 107 15.36 -5.38 -13.78
C GLY A 107 15.47 -4.14 -12.89
N ALA A 108 15.46 -2.93 -13.45
CA ALA A 108 15.59 -1.70 -12.66
C ALA A 108 14.37 -1.52 -11.74
N GLY A 109 14.64 -1.44 -10.43
CA GLY A 109 13.57 -1.31 -9.42
C GLY A 109 12.68 -2.55 -9.28
N VAL A 110 13.13 -3.71 -9.79
CA VAL A 110 12.47 -5.00 -9.60
C VAL A 110 13.19 -5.79 -8.50
N THR A 111 12.42 -6.48 -7.68
CA THR A 111 12.92 -7.32 -6.59
C THR A 111 12.27 -8.69 -6.65
N ARG A 112 13.01 -9.76 -6.32
CA ARG A 112 12.44 -11.10 -6.18
C ARG A 112 11.58 -11.18 -4.92
N VAL A 113 10.45 -11.86 -5.04
CA VAL A 113 9.50 -12.10 -3.96
C VAL A 113 9.67 -13.53 -3.48
N ASP A 114 9.97 -13.69 -2.19
CA ASP A 114 10.02 -15.00 -1.55
C ASP A 114 8.62 -15.41 -1.09
N THR A 115 7.95 -16.24 -1.88
CA THR A 115 6.61 -16.74 -1.58
C THR A 115 6.58 -17.83 -0.51
N THR A 116 7.73 -18.29 -0.02
CA THR A 116 7.80 -19.21 1.13
C THR A 116 7.52 -18.49 2.45
N LEU A 117 7.80 -17.19 2.53
CA LEU A 117 7.53 -16.36 3.72
C LEU A 117 6.07 -15.94 3.83
N ALA A 118 5.46 -15.58 2.71
CA ALA A 118 4.05 -15.20 2.64
C ALA A 118 3.51 -15.36 1.21
N PRO A 119 2.18 -15.53 1.04
CA PRO A 119 1.57 -15.50 -0.28
C PRO A 119 1.89 -14.21 -1.02
N ALA A 120 2.17 -14.29 -2.32
CA ALA A 120 2.56 -13.17 -3.17
C ALA A 120 1.77 -11.87 -2.93
N PRO A 121 0.42 -11.84 -2.93
CA PRO A 121 -0.33 -10.59 -2.74
C PRO A 121 -0.02 -9.84 -1.44
N VAL A 122 0.50 -10.51 -0.41
CA VAL A 122 0.91 -9.88 0.85
C VAL A 122 2.09 -8.91 0.64
N HIS A 123 2.93 -9.17 -0.36
CA HIS A 123 4.06 -8.32 -0.75
C HIS A 123 3.65 -7.04 -1.48
N LEU A 124 2.40 -6.92 -1.97
CA LEU A 124 1.86 -5.63 -2.42
C LEU A 124 1.40 -4.75 -1.24
N GLY A 125 1.03 -5.37 -0.11
CA GLY A 125 0.44 -4.71 1.04
C GLY A 125 1.41 -4.59 2.22
N ALA A 126 1.22 -5.46 3.21
CA ALA A 126 1.90 -5.38 4.50
C ALA A 126 3.41 -5.61 4.42
N LEU A 127 3.88 -6.42 3.46
CA LEU A 127 5.30 -6.63 3.21
C LEU A 127 5.83 -5.75 2.06
N GLY A 128 4.98 -4.91 1.48
CA GLY A 128 5.32 -4.00 0.39
C GLY A 128 5.51 -2.55 0.83
N ILE A 129 5.55 -1.65 -0.16
CA ILE A 129 5.72 -0.21 0.05
C ILE A 129 4.65 0.40 0.98
N SER A 130 3.43 -0.11 0.93
CA SER A 130 2.34 0.29 1.82
C SER A 130 2.65 -0.03 3.29
N GLY A 131 3.14 -1.25 3.56
CA GLY A 131 3.56 -1.67 4.89
C GLY A 131 4.77 -0.89 5.41
N LEU A 132 5.79 -0.69 4.56
CA LEU A 132 6.97 0.10 4.89
C LEU A 132 6.61 1.55 5.21
N THR A 133 5.70 2.16 4.42
CA THR A 133 5.20 3.52 4.67
C THR A 133 4.52 3.61 6.03
N ALA A 134 3.68 2.64 6.39
CA ALA A 134 3.03 2.61 7.70
C ALA A 134 4.04 2.41 8.84
N TYR A 135 5.01 1.52 8.66
CA TYR A 135 6.04 1.20 9.65
C TYR A 135 6.92 2.42 9.95
N PHE A 136 7.52 3.00 8.93
CA PHE A 136 8.40 4.16 9.09
C PHE A 136 7.62 5.44 9.47
N GLY A 137 6.40 5.61 8.95
CA GLY A 137 5.54 6.72 9.36
C GLY A 137 5.21 6.69 10.85
N LEU A 138 4.96 5.50 11.40
CA LEU A 138 4.70 5.34 12.83
C LEU A 138 5.97 5.53 13.67
N LEU A 139 7.07 4.85 13.33
CA LEU A 139 8.25 4.82 14.19
C LEU A 139 9.11 6.08 14.09
N THR A 140 9.21 6.66 12.89
CA THR A 140 10.15 7.77 12.62
C THR A 140 9.47 9.13 12.75
N ALA A 141 8.27 9.26 12.16
CA ALA A 141 7.55 10.53 12.12
C ALA A 141 6.64 10.72 13.34
N ALA A 142 5.77 9.74 13.64
CA ALA A 142 4.83 9.86 14.76
C ALA A 142 5.49 9.71 16.15
N ARG A 143 6.63 8.99 16.23
CA ARG A 143 7.42 8.72 17.46
C ARG A 143 6.53 8.55 18.70
N PRO A 144 5.62 7.56 18.72
CA PRO A 144 4.62 7.45 19.76
C PRO A 144 5.30 7.24 21.13
N ASP A 145 5.22 8.26 21.99
CA ASP A 145 5.67 8.17 23.38
C ASP A 145 4.73 7.23 24.14
N ARG A 146 5.29 6.13 24.66
CA ARG A 146 4.56 5.16 25.48
C ARG A 146 3.92 5.80 26.72
N ARG A 147 4.40 6.95 27.18
CA ARG A 147 3.92 7.65 28.38
C ARG A 147 2.83 8.69 28.12
N ARG A 148 2.62 9.14 26.88
CA ARG A 148 1.65 10.21 26.52
C ARG A 148 0.41 9.70 25.80
N VAL A 149 -0.10 8.53 26.17
CA VAL A 149 -1.39 8.04 25.64
C VAL A 149 -2.53 8.53 26.54
N GLY A 150 -2.69 9.85 26.57
CA GLY A 150 -3.64 10.55 27.44
C GLY A 150 -3.89 11.96 26.94
N GLY A 151 -4.19 12.11 25.65
CA GLY A 151 -4.51 13.42 25.08
C GLY A 151 -4.35 13.45 23.58
N CYS A 152 -5.31 12.87 22.85
CA CYS A 152 -5.56 13.32 21.48
C CYS A 152 -6.02 14.79 21.55
N ARG A 153 -5.10 15.75 21.49
CA ARG A 153 -5.46 17.13 21.12
C ARG A 153 -5.56 17.18 19.60
N PHE A 154 -6.73 16.79 19.07
CA PHE A 154 -7.16 17.33 17.80
C PHE A 154 -7.35 18.82 18.00
N GLY A 155 -6.55 19.64 17.31
CA GLY A 155 -6.73 21.08 17.27
C GLY A 155 -8.07 21.44 16.62
N ARG A 156 -9.16 21.41 17.39
CA ARG A 156 -10.31 22.26 17.09
C ARG A 156 -9.93 23.66 17.51
N GLN A 157 -9.76 24.54 16.53
CA GLN A 157 -9.63 25.98 16.70
C GLN A 157 -10.95 26.50 17.28
N ARG A 158 -11.15 26.35 18.59
CA ARG A 158 -12.23 27.01 19.34
C ARG A 158 -11.69 28.35 19.82
N ARG A 159 -12.42 29.42 19.48
CA ARG A 159 -12.15 30.78 19.92
C ARG A 159 -11.95 30.82 21.44
N ARG A 160 -10.90 31.52 21.86
CA ARG A 160 -10.60 31.91 23.24
C ARG A 160 -11.78 32.68 23.82
N THR A 161 -12.33 32.20 24.92
CA THR A 161 -12.89 33.03 25.99
C THR A 161 -12.49 32.41 27.33
N ASP A 162 -12.29 33.31 28.29
CA ASP A 162 -11.50 33.15 29.51
C ASP A 162 -11.99 32.14 30.56
N ARG A 163 -11.02 31.85 31.46
CA ARG A 163 -11.09 31.67 32.92
C ARG A 163 -11.08 30.25 33.54
N THR A 164 -10.20 30.22 34.55
CA THR A 164 -10.12 29.43 35.80
C THR A 164 -9.60 27.98 35.77
N ASP A 165 -8.35 27.90 36.24
CA ASP A 165 -7.67 26.87 37.03
C ASP A 165 -8.57 25.81 37.69
N GLN A 166 -8.36 24.54 37.33
CA GLN A 166 -8.59 23.40 38.22
C GLN A 166 -7.53 22.32 37.95
N ARG A 167 -6.72 22.06 38.99
CA ARG A 167 -5.79 20.92 39.08
C ARG A 167 -6.57 19.60 39.08
N VAL A 168 -6.11 18.62 38.30
CA VAL A 168 -6.66 17.25 38.25
C VAL A 168 -5.63 16.28 38.82
N PRO A 169 -5.99 15.35 39.73
CA PRO A 169 -5.04 14.45 40.37
C PRO A 169 -4.55 13.34 39.42
N TYR A 170 -3.30 12.92 39.65
CA TYR A 170 -2.58 11.92 38.87
C TYR A 170 -3.00 10.51 39.30
N ASP A 171 -3.85 9.84 38.51
CA ASP A 171 -4.18 8.43 38.70
C ASP A 171 -3.23 7.53 37.87
N ARG A 172 -2.55 6.62 38.57
CA ARG A 172 -1.37 5.87 38.12
C ARG A 172 -1.76 4.44 37.75
N HIS A 173 -2.73 4.26 36.86
CA HIS A 173 -3.04 2.94 36.30
C HIS A 173 -2.48 2.79 34.86
N ARG A 174 -1.66 1.75 34.66
CA ARG A 174 -1.01 1.37 33.38
C ARG A 174 -2.04 1.21 32.25
N ARG A 175 -2.33 2.29 31.51
CA ARG A 175 -3.17 2.24 30.31
C ARG A 175 -2.29 1.95 29.09
N ARG A 176 -2.49 0.79 28.46
CA ARG A 176 -1.91 0.47 27.14
C ARG A 176 -2.32 1.55 26.12
N PRO A 177 -1.51 1.84 25.10
CA PRO A 177 -1.89 2.76 24.03
C PRO A 177 -3.24 2.37 23.43
N ARG A 178 -4.26 3.23 23.59
CA ARG A 178 -5.54 3.09 22.89
C ARG A 178 -5.39 3.63 21.48
N GLN A 179 -5.23 2.72 20.53
CA GLN A 179 -5.40 3.05 19.11
C GLN A 179 -6.89 3.24 18.83
N VAL A 180 -7.30 4.44 18.44
CA VAL A 180 -8.67 4.71 17.96
C VAL A 180 -8.64 4.65 16.42
N PRO A 181 -9.18 3.59 15.80
CA PRO A 181 -9.20 3.46 14.36
C PRO A 181 -10.27 4.40 13.79
N LEU A 182 -9.84 5.34 12.93
CA LEU A 182 -10.75 6.08 12.06
C LEU A 182 -11.02 5.20 10.83
N ALA A 183 -12.19 4.57 10.79
CA ALA A 183 -12.60 3.74 9.66
C ALA A 183 -13.89 4.32 9.05
N GLY A 184 -13.87 4.56 7.73
CA GLY A 184 -15.07 4.92 6.98
C GLY A 184 -16.05 3.74 6.92
N GLY A 185 -17.28 3.94 7.39
CA GLY A 185 -18.37 2.97 7.31
C GLY A 185 -18.52 2.00 8.49
N ARG A 186 -19.77 1.73 8.88
CA ARG A 186 -20.15 0.92 10.06
C ARG A 186 -19.57 -0.49 10.06
N ALA A 187 -19.40 -1.12 8.89
CA ALA A 187 -18.84 -2.47 8.78
C ALA A 187 -17.35 -2.53 9.13
N ARG A 188 -16.56 -1.51 8.72
CA ARG A 188 -15.13 -1.44 9.03
C ARG A 188 -14.91 -1.13 10.51
N LEU A 189 -15.72 -0.26 11.09
CA LEU A 189 -15.73 0.00 12.54
C LEU A 189 -16.01 -1.27 13.35
N ARG A 190 -17.00 -2.07 12.95
CA ARG A 190 -17.31 -3.37 13.60
C ARG A 190 -16.16 -4.37 13.50
N ARG A 191 -15.47 -4.44 12.35
CA ARG A 191 -14.31 -5.32 12.15
C ARG A 191 -13.12 -4.88 13.02
N CYS A 192 -12.85 -3.57 13.08
CA CYS A 192 -11.85 -3.00 13.97
C CYS A 192 -12.15 -3.31 15.45
N HIS A 193 -13.39 -3.12 15.92
CA HIS A 193 -13.78 -3.45 17.29
C HIS A 193 -13.64 -4.94 17.60
N ARG A 194 -14.01 -5.85 16.67
CA ARG A 194 -13.82 -7.30 16.88
C ARG A 194 -12.34 -7.69 16.97
N LEU A 195 -11.49 -7.14 16.11
CA LEU A 195 -10.04 -7.41 16.14
C LEU A 195 -9.37 -6.85 17.40
N GLN A 196 -9.78 -5.67 17.84
CA GLN A 196 -9.32 -5.08 19.10
C GLN A 196 -9.82 -5.88 20.32
N GLY A 197 -11.07 -6.34 20.31
CA GLY A 197 -11.64 -7.19 21.37
C GLY A 197 -10.93 -8.54 21.50
N ARG A 198 -10.61 -9.21 20.38
CA ARG A 198 -9.87 -10.47 20.39
C ARG A 198 -8.42 -10.33 20.90
N ARG A 199 -7.73 -9.24 20.52
CA ARG A 199 -6.38 -8.95 21.04
C ARG A 199 -6.38 -8.65 22.54
N SER A 200 -7.44 -8.02 23.04
CA SER A 200 -7.62 -7.76 24.48
C SER A 200 -7.78 -9.07 25.26
N ALA A 201 -8.58 -10.01 24.72
CA ALA A 201 -8.81 -11.31 25.33
C ALA A 201 -7.56 -12.22 25.30
N GLN A 202 -6.86 -12.32 24.17
CA GLN A 202 -5.63 -13.11 24.06
C GLN A 202 -4.49 -12.54 24.92
N ALA A 203 -4.34 -11.21 24.99
CA ALA A 203 -3.35 -10.60 25.87
C ALA A 203 -3.68 -10.74 27.37
N ALA A 204 -4.96 -10.93 27.72
CA ALA A 204 -5.38 -11.23 29.09
C ALA A 204 -5.18 -12.71 29.45
N GLN A 205 -5.34 -13.64 28.49
CA GLN A 205 -5.08 -15.06 28.67
C GLN A 205 -3.58 -15.37 28.80
N GLY A 206 -2.73 -14.77 27.95
CA GLY A 206 -1.27 -14.95 28.05
C GLY A 206 -0.64 -14.34 29.31
N ALA A 207 -1.30 -13.36 29.94
CA ALA A 207 -0.85 -12.78 31.19
C ALA A 207 -1.28 -13.59 32.43
N ARG A 208 -2.29 -14.47 32.31
CA ARG A 208 -2.69 -15.40 33.39
C ARG A 208 -1.81 -16.65 33.42
N ALA A 209 -1.38 -17.16 32.26
CA ALA A 209 -0.51 -18.34 32.16
C ALA A 209 0.96 -18.12 32.58
N GLN A 210 1.31 -16.90 33.04
CA GLN A 210 2.65 -16.59 33.55
C GLN A 210 2.67 -16.44 35.09
N TRP A 211 1.56 -16.75 35.77
CA TRP A 211 1.39 -16.67 37.22
C TRP A 211 0.61 -17.86 37.81
N ASP A 212 0.66 -19.01 37.12
CA ASP A 212 0.39 -20.36 37.64
C ASP A 212 1.60 -21.23 37.28
#